data_AF-A0A348PSD2-F1
#
_entry.id   AF-A0A348PSD2-F1
#
_cell.length_a   1.000
_cell.length_b   1.000
_cell.length_c   1.000
_cell.angle_alpha   90.00
_cell.angle_beta   90.00
_cell.angle_gamma   90.00
#
_symmetry.space_group_name_H-M   'P 1'
#
loop_
_entity.id
_entity.type
_entity.pdbx_description
1 polymer ?
#
loop_
_entity_poly.entity_id
_entity_poly.type
_entity_poly.pdbx_seq_one_letter_code
_entity_poly.pdbx_strand_id
1 'polypeptide(L)'
;MTKKQIYFVAIIFAVSFFTNKAYSQASDAPGLPYYVPAIMEIITDAAEQPTDTNAYVSMLFEAQDFPEIVLGEELENETLSEIEEWVSTHAAIMQEFQQERKINYDKFYLEQGNNQ
;
A
#
# COMPACT_ATOMS: atom_id res chain seq x y z
N MET A 1 31.02 41.22 -49.94
CA MET A 1 31.39 40.14 -48.99
C MET A 1 30.39 40.14 -47.85
N THR A 2 30.06 38.94 -47.39
CA THR A 2 28.77 38.49 -46.88
C THR A 2 28.45 38.93 -45.46
N LYS A 3 27.16 39.17 -45.24
CA LYS A 3 26.55 39.65 -43.99
C LYS A 3 26.46 38.52 -42.96
N LYS A 4 26.79 38.89 -41.71
CA LYS A 4 26.43 38.34 -40.40
C LYS A 4 25.40 37.21 -40.38
N GLN A 5 25.69 36.10 -39.68
CA GLN A 5 24.73 35.39 -38.83
C GLN A 5 25.45 34.80 -37.61
N ILE A 6 25.02 35.25 -36.42
CA ILE A 6 25.44 34.78 -35.09
C ILE A 6 24.53 33.60 -34.75
N TYR A 7 25.10 32.43 -34.47
CA TYR A 7 24.33 31.27 -34.02
C TYR A 7 24.00 31.43 -32.53
N PHE A 8 22.76 31.84 -32.23
CA PHE A 8 22.17 31.70 -30.91
C PHE A 8 21.82 30.23 -30.70
N VAL A 9 22.59 29.54 -29.84
CA VAL A 9 22.23 28.23 -29.32
C VAL A 9 21.04 28.42 -28.39
N ALA A 10 19.84 28.12 -28.89
CA ALA A 10 18.62 28.09 -28.09
C ALA A 10 18.68 26.90 -27.13
N ILE A 11 18.97 27.18 -25.86
CA ILE A 11 18.82 26.24 -24.75
C ILE A 11 17.31 25.98 -24.59
N ILE A 12 16.85 24.81 -25.03
CA ILE A 12 15.50 24.32 -24.72
C ILE A 12 15.53 23.84 -23.27
N PHE A 13 15.09 24.70 -22.36
CA PHE A 13 14.64 24.28 -21.03
C PHE A 13 13.41 23.40 -21.21
N ALA A 14 13.60 22.08 -21.21
CA ALA A 14 12.52 21.14 -20.99
C ALA A 14 12.08 21.29 -19.52
N VAL A 15 11.14 22.20 -19.29
CA VAL A 15 10.35 22.22 -18.06
C VAL A 15 9.52 20.95 -18.11
N SER A 16 10.00 19.91 -17.42
CA SER A 16 9.24 18.70 -17.16
C SER A 16 8.01 19.09 -16.35
N PHE A 17 6.91 19.31 -17.06
CA PHE A 17 5.55 19.21 -16.55
C PHE A 17 5.35 17.76 -16.06
N PHE A 18 5.85 17.46 -14.87
CA PHE A 18 5.27 16.38 -14.08
C PHE A 18 3.97 16.91 -13.51
N THR A 19 2.95 16.72 -14.33
CA THR A 19 1.54 16.61 -14.00
C THR A 19 1.31 16.39 -12.51
N ASN A 20 0.70 17.41 -11.89
CA ASN A 20 -0.13 17.23 -10.70
C ASN A 20 -1.03 16.01 -10.97
N LYS A 21 -0.80 14.90 -10.27
CA LYS A 21 -1.82 13.87 -10.10
C LYS A 21 -2.92 14.50 -9.26
N ALA A 22 -3.86 15.17 -9.93
CA ALA A 22 -5.15 15.53 -9.36
C ALA A 22 -5.91 14.23 -9.10
N TYR A 23 -5.58 13.58 -7.98
CA TYR A 23 -6.33 12.48 -7.41
C TYR A 23 -7.56 13.08 -6.72
N SER A 24 -8.65 13.24 -7.47
CA SER A 24 -10.02 13.23 -6.95
C SER A 24 -10.97 13.49 -8.10
N GLN A 25 -11.11 12.49 -8.96
CA GLN A 25 -12.40 12.26 -9.57
C GLN A 25 -13.15 11.43 -8.52
N ALA A 26 -13.94 12.10 -7.69
CA ALA A 26 -14.84 11.44 -6.75
C ALA A 26 -15.79 10.58 -7.60
N SER A 27 -15.49 9.29 -7.65
CA SER A 27 -16.33 8.29 -8.29
C SER A 27 -17.51 8.04 -7.36
N ASP A 28 -18.73 8.27 -7.84
CA ASP A 28 -19.98 8.00 -7.12
C ASP A 28 -20.26 6.49 -6.93
N ALA A 29 -19.31 5.61 -7.27
CA ALA A 29 -19.35 4.22 -6.83
C ALA A 29 -18.88 4.14 -5.37
N PRO A 30 -19.54 3.36 -4.49
CA PRO A 30 -19.01 3.10 -3.16
C PRO A 30 -17.67 2.39 -3.31
N GLY A 31 -16.57 3.14 -3.23
CA GLY A 31 -15.24 2.58 -3.17
C GLY A 31 -15.06 1.82 -1.86
N LEU A 32 -14.14 0.86 -1.85
CA LEU A 32 -13.74 0.21 -0.60
C LEU A 32 -13.25 1.29 0.39
N PRO A 33 -13.55 1.15 1.70
CA PRO A 33 -13.12 2.11 2.72
C PRO A 33 -11.61 2.04 3.01
N TYR A 34 -10.85 1.31 2.20
CA TYR A 34 -9.42 1.08 2.29
C TYR A 34 -8.83 0.86 0.89
N TYR A 35 -7.52 0.97 0.79
CA TYR A 35 -6.78 0.78 -0.45
C TYR A 35 -6.18 -0.63 -0.49
N VAL A 36 -6.70 -1.50 -1.37
CA VAL A 36 -6.33 -2.93 -1.46
C VAL A 36 -4.82 -3.15 -1.60
N PRO A 37 -4.08 -2.45 -2.49
CA PRO A 37 -2.64 -2.70 -2.62
C PRO A 37 -1.83 -2.42 -1.35
N ALA A 38 -2.26 -1.46 -0.52
CA ALA A 38 -1.59 -1.22 0.77
C ALA A 38 -1.89 -2.33 1.80
N ILE A 39 -3.07 -2.96 1.73
CA ILE A 39 -3.38 -4.12 2.57
C ILE A 39 -2.58 -5.34 2.10
N MET A 40 -2.50 -5.56 0.79
CA MET A 40 -1.68 -6.61 0.20
C MET A 40 -0.22 -6.53 0.65
N GLU A 41 0.39 -5.33 0.59
CA GLU A 41 1.76 -5.11 1.05
C GLU A 41 1.95 -5.54 2.52
N ILE A 42 1.01 -5.21 3.41
CA ILE A 42 1.07 -5.57 4.82
C ILE A 42 0.92 -7.09 5.03
N ILE A 43 -0.01 -7.70 4.30
CA ILE A 43 -0.26 -9.15 4.38
C ILE A 43 0.97 -9.91 3.88
N THR A 44 1.50 -9.54 2.72
CA THR A 44 2.70 -10.16 2.15
C THR A 44 3.89 -10.01 3.09
N ASP A 45 4.15 -8.82 3.61
CA ASP A 45 5.25 -8.60 4.58
C ASP A 45 5.08 -9.47 5.83
N ALA A 46 3.87 -9.56 6.39
CA ALA A 46 3.62 -10.39 7.57
C ALA A 46 3.70 -11.90 7.30
N ALA A 47 3.29 -12.33 6.11
CA ALA A 47 3.36 -13.72 5.69
C ALA A 47 4.81 -14.16 5.47
N GLU A 48 5.60 -13.37 4.72
CA GLU A 48 6.97 -13.70 4.34
C GLU A 48 7.98 -13.40 5.45
N GLN A 49 7.72 -12.36 6.26
CA GLN A 49 8.60 -11.87 7.32
C GLN A 49 7.82 -11.65 8.63
N PRO A 50 7.37 -12.74 9.29
CA PRO A 50 6.61 -12.63 10.53
C PRO A 50 7.46 -12.03 11.67
N THR A 51 6.94 -11.00 12.32
CA THR A 51 7.57 -10.27 13.44
C THR A 51 6.54 -9.90 14.51
N ASP A 52 7.00 -9.55 15.71
CA ASP A 52 6.10 -9.07 16.77
C ASP A 52 5.33 -7.81 16.38
N THR A 53 5.92 -6.97 15.51
CA THR A 53 5.32 -5.71 15.06
C THR A 53 4.18 -5.90 14.06
N ASN A 54 4.14 -7.02 13.34
CA ASN A 54 3.10 -7.37 12.39
C ASN A 54 2.19 -8.53 12.87
N ALA A 55 2.32 -8.95 14.13
CA ALA A 55 1.51 -10.02 14.72
C ALA A 55 -0.01 -9.78 14.64
N TYR A 56 -0.46 -8.53 14.61
CA TYR A 56 -1.87 -8.18 14.43
C TYR A 56 -2.47 -8.68 13.10
N VAL A 57 -1.63 -9.02 12.11
CA VAL A 57 -2.07 -9.57 10.82
C VAL A 57 -2.55 -11.02 10.96
N SER A 58 -2.19 -11.73 12.03
CA SER A 58 -2.63 -13.12 12.25
C SER A 58 -4.16 -13.26 12.30
N MET A 59 -4.88 -12.20 12.69
CA MET A 59 -6.35 -12.19 12.65
C MET A 59 -6.92 -12.45 11.25
N LEU A 60 -6.18 -12.08 10.20
CA LEU A 60 -6.58 -12.33 8.82
C LEU A 60 -6.31 -13.78 8.44
N PHE A 61 -5.18 -14.33 8.85
CA PHE A 61 -4.81 -15.72 8.58
C PHE A 61 -5.73 -16.72 9.29
N GLU A 62 -6.32 -16.31 10.41
CA GLU A 62 -7.30 -17.09 11.17
C GLU A 62 -8.75 -16.85 10.70
N ALA A 63 -8.96 -15.92 9.76
CA ALA A 63 -10.28 -15.61 9.26
C ALA A 63 -10.83 -16.76 8.40
N GLN A 64 -12.16 -16.90 8.42
CA GLN A 64 -12.84 -17.88 7.59
C GLN A 64 -12.52 -17.65 6.10
N ASP A 65 -12.23 -18.75 5.41
CA ASP A 65 -11.99 -18.81 3.97
C ASP A 65 -10.81 -17.94 3.49
N PHE A 66 -9.91 -17.53 4.40
CA PHE A 66 -8.65 -16.91 4.01
C PHE A 66 -7.77 -17.94 3.27
N PRO A 67 -7.09 -17.57 2.18
CA PRO A 67 -6.21 -18.47 1.44
C PRO A 67 -5.15 -19.12 2.34
N GLU A 68 -4.91 -20.42 2.15
CA GLU A 68 -3.91 -21.14 2.93
C GLU A 68 -2.50 -20.64 2.55
N ILE A 69 -1.71 -20.29 3.55
CA ILE A 69 -0.34 -19.79 3.39
C ILE A 69 0.62 -20.50 4.34
N VAL A 70 1.90 -20.51 3.97
CA VAL A 70 2.99 -20.93 4.85
C VAL A 70 3.77 -19.70 5.29
N LEU A 71 3.84 -19.46 6.61
CA LEU A 71 4.54 -18.30 7.15
C LEU A 71 6.07 -18.47 7.04
N GLY A 72 6.75 -17.40 6.66
CA GLY A 72 8.20 -17.36 6.44
C GLY A 72 8.63 -17.80 5.03
N GLU A 73 7.69 -18.02 4.12
CA GLU A 73 7.94 -18.41 2.72
C GLU A 73 7.36 -17.36 1.76
N GLU A 74 7.99 -17.20 0.59
CA GLU A 74 7.53 -16.29 -0.46
C GLU A 74 6.17 -16.75 -1.00
N LEU A 75 5.22 -15.82 -1.14
CA LEU A 75 3.89 -16.15 -1.63
C LEU A 75 3.88 -16.35 -3.14
N GLU A 76 3.24 -17.43 -3.60
CA GLU A 76 3.06 -17.66 -5.02
C GLU A 76 2.07 -16.65 -5.63
N ASN A 77 2.22 -16.34 -6.92
CA ASN A 77 1.36 -15.36 -7.61
C ASN A 77 -0.13 -15.76 -7.60
N GLU A 78 -0.42 -17.07 -7.58
CA GLU A 78 -1.78 -17.59 -7.48
C GLU A 78 -2.38 -17.23 -6.11
N THR A 79 -1.66 -17.55 -5.03
CA THR A 79 -2.04 -17.19 -3.65
C THR A 79 -2.19 -15.68 -3.47
N LEU A 80 -1.28 -14.86 -4.02
CA LEU A 80 -1.40 -13.40 -3.98
C LEU A 80 -2.69 -12.90 -4.65
N SER A 81 -3.09 -13.52 -5.76
CA SER A 81 -4.32 -13.17 -6.47
C SER A 81 -5.57 -13.54 -5.67
N GLU A 82 -5.56 -14.72 -5.02
CA GLU A 82 -6.64 -15.17 -4.13
C GLU A 82 -6.79 -14.25 -2.92
N ILE A 83 -5.67 -13.84 -2.31
CA ILE A 83 -5.68 -12.90 -1.18
C ILE A 83 -6.21 -11.54 -1.65
N GLU A 84 -5.84 -11.04 -2.82
CA GLU A 84 -6.33 -9.76 -3.36
C GLU A 84 -7.85 -9.79 -3.56
N GLU A 85 -8.39 -10.88 -4.11
CA GLU A 85 -9.83 -11.08 -4.26
C GLU A 85 -10.52 -11.14 -2.89
N TRP A 86 -9.95 -11.89 -1.94
CA TRP A 86 -10.47 -12.01 -0.59
C TRP A 86 -10.52 -10.65 0.12
N VAL A 87 -9.43 -9.88 0.08
CA VAL A 87 -9.35 -8.52 0.64
C VAL A 87 -10.36 -7.58 -0.02
N SER A 88 -10.63 -7.73 -1.31
CA SER A 88 -11.57 -6.89 -2.05
C SER A 88 -13.03 -7.20 -1.74
N THR A 89 -13.33 -8.40 -1.25
CA THR A 89 -14.70 -8.89 -1.00
C THR A 89 -15.07 -8.88 0.49
N HIS A 90 -14.10 -9.00 1.41
CA HIS A 90 -14.31 -9.09 2.85
C HIS A 90 -14.18 -7.73 3.57
N ALA A 91 -14.94 -6.73 3.10
CA ALA A 91 -14.82 -5.36 3.58
C ALA A 91 -15.06 -5.16 5.09
N ALA A 92 -15.92 -5.98 5.71
CA ALA A 92 -16.17 -5.92 7.15
C ALA A 92 -14.94 -6.35 7.96
N ILE A 93 -14.28 -7.45 7.57
CA ILE A 93 -13.06 -7.93 8.23
C ILE A 93 -11.94 -6.91 8.04
N MET A 94 -11.85 -6.28 6.87
CA MET A 94 -10.87 -5.22 6.62
C MET A 94 -11.08 -3.97 7.48
N GLN A 95 -12.33 -3.65 7.86
CA GLN A 95 -12.59 -2.56 8.81
C GLN A 95 -12.09 -2.90 10.21
N GLU A 96 -12.31 -4.13 10.67
CA GLU A 96 -11.79 -4.61 11.96
C GLU A 96 -10.26 -4.63 11.95
N PHE A 97 -9.65 -5.16 10.89
CA PHE A 97 -8.21 -5.17 10.71
C PHE A 97 -7.58 -3.78 10.78
N GLN A 98 -8.19 -2.77 10.19
CA GLN A 98 -7.68 -1.40 10.25
C GLN A 98 -7.78 -0.80 11.66
N GLN A 99 -8.76 -1.23 12.47
CA GLN A 99 -8.84 -0.83 13.88
C GLN A 99 -7.71 -1.48 14.68
N GLU A 100 -7.50 -2.79 14.51
CA GLU A 100 -6.41 -3.51 15.17
C GLU A 100 -5.04 -2.98 14.78
N ARG A 101 -4.84 -2.68 13.49
CA ARG A 101 -3.62 -2.01 13.01
C ARG A 101 -3.37 -0.69 13.73
N LYS A 102 -4.40 0.11 13.95
CA LYS A 102 -4.29 1.38 14.69
C LYS A 102 -3.91 1.13 16.16
N ILE A 103 -4.56 0.17 16.82
CA ILE A 103 -4.26 -0.20 18.22
C ILE A 103 -2.81 -0.66 18.34
N ASN A 104 -2.36 -1.51 17.42
CA ASN A 104 -0.98 -1.99 17.36
C ASN A 104 0.01 -0.85 17.17
N TYR A 105 -0.27 0.07 16.24
CA TYR A 105 0.56 1.26 16.04
C TYR A 105 0.67 2.10 17.32
N ASP A 106 -0.46 2.36 18.00
CA ASP A 106 -0.48 3.14 19.24
C ASP A 106 0.38 2.46 20.33
N LYS A 107 0.26 1.14 20.48
CA LYS A 107 1.02 0.36 21.47
C LYS A 107 2.53 0.38 21.21
N PHE A 108 2.97 0.16 19.97
CA PHE A 108 4.39 0.00 19.68
C PHE A 108 5.12 1.32 19.43
N TYR A 109 4.43 2.37 18.98
CA TYR A 109 5.07 3.61 18.53
C TYR A 109 4.71 4.85 19.36
N LEU A 110 3.50 4.93 19.95
CA LEU A 110 3.16 6.07 20.82
C LEU A 110 3.62 5.86 22.27
N GLU A 111 3.56 4.63 22.79
CA GLU A 111 4.05 4.35 24.16
C GLU A 111 5.57 4.53 24.28
N GLN A 112 6.33 4.37 23.19
CA GLN A 112 7.77 4.64 23.19
C GLN A 112 8.11 6.13 23.16
N GLY A 113 7.23 6.98 22.62
CA GLY A 113 7.40 8.45 22.64
C GLY A 113 7.17 9.09 24.02
N ASN A 114 6.47 8.41 24.93
CA ASN A 114 6.20 8.90 26.29
C ASN A 114 7.25 8.45 27.33
N ASN A 115 8.20 7.61 26.94
CA ASN A 115 9.30 7.13 27.81
C ASN A 115 10.65 7.80 27.48
N GLN A 116 10.65 8.87 26.69
CA GLN A 116 11.80 9.78 26.47
C GLN A 116 11.59 11.10 27.22
#